data_AF-A0A847HJL4-F1
#
_entry.id   AF-A0A847HJL4-F1
#
_cell.length_a   1.000
_cell.length_b   1.000
_cell.length_c   1.000
_cell.angle_alpha   90.00
_cell.angle_beta   90.00
_cell.angle_gamma   90.00
#
_symmetry.space_group_name_H-M   'P 1'
#
loop_
_entity.id
_entity.type
_entity.pdbx_description
1 polymer ?
#
loop_
_entity_poly.entity_id
_entity_poly.type
_entity_poly.pdbx_seq_one_letter_code
_entity_poly.pdbx_strand_id
1 'polypeptide(L)'
;MITTAHFKVSGLKLLVVLLLMLATLPQAFAQRNVCNECQAVNEADAIRCKDCLTPLNKCLDCDTENPANLDYCSKCNAPLAEMRVLGSIDEQTREDLKLGQSDRAVTEKELMKIAYLLEKKPEQSEKLIYQRSKLFNRMEFHSREAESWREFLQKFPDSPKKSSAKIFLAEALRKWAYLFYQQKDMESALTMLLEAVEANPMNAEAWGWAGRIYNETGKKKEAGDAYLKALEARPGDQSFMHFLRQLRVDIPDHLRKPAAK
;
A
#
# COMPACT_ATOMS: atom_id res chain seq x y z
N MET A 1 -37.66 -15.27 40.34
CA MET A 1 -38.41 -16.01 39.31
C MET A 1 -38.43 -15.17 38.05
N ILE A 2 -37.70 -15.58 37.00
CA ILE A 2 -38.10 -15.48 35.59
C ILE A 2 -37.27 -16.55 34.87
N THR A 3 -37.97 -17.26 34.00
CA THR A 3 -37.74 -18.56 33.38
C THR A 3 -36.66 -18.54 32.30
N THR A 4 -35.67 -19.44 32.40
CA THR A 4 -34.85 -19.85 31.25
C THR A 4 -35.67 -20.76 30.34
N ALA A 5 -36.08 -20.25 29.18
CA ALA A 5 -36.74 -21.06 28.17
C ALA A 5 -35.70 -21.95 27.46
N HIS A 6 -35.61 -23.22 27.87
CA HIS A 6 -34.82 -24.21 27.15
C HIS A 6 -35.57 -24.65 25.89
N PHE A 7 -35.20 -24.10 24.75
CA PHE A 7 -35.66 -24.59 23.44
C PHE A 7 -34.99 -25.94 23.14
N LYS A 8 -35.71 -27.05 23.31
CA LYS A 8 -35.31 -28.37 22.80
C LYS A 8 -35.53 -28.40 21.29
N VAL A 9 -34.49 -28.08 20.52
CA VAL A 9 -34.49 -28.33 19.07
C VAL A 9 -34.30 -29.84 18.87
N SER A 10 -35.33 -30.53 18.37
CA SER A 10 -35.24 -31.96 18.02
C SER A 10 -34.13 -32.18 16.99
N GLY A 11 -33.36 -33.27 17.09
CA GLY A 11 -32.26 -33.57 16.15
C GLY A 11 -32.64 -33.47 14.67
N LEU A 12 -33.90 -33.79 14.31
CA LEU A 12 -34.42 -33.67 12.95
C LEU A 12 -34.50 -32.21 12.45
N LYS A 13 -34.86 -31.26 13.32
CA LYS A 13 -34.90 -29.82 13.00
C LYS A 13 -33.49 -29.25 12.86
N LEU A 14 -32.53 -29.73 13.66
CA LEU A 14 -31.12 -29.36 13.52
C LEU A 14 -30.55 -29.89 12.19
N LEU A 15 -30.91 -31.12 11.80
CA LEU A 15 -30.51 -31.74 10.54
C LEU A 15 -31.10 -30.99 9.33
N VAL A 16 -32.38 -30.61 9.38
CA VAL A 16 -33.04 -29.83 8.32
C VAL A 16 -32.45 -28.43 8.19
N VAL A 17 -32.11 -27.77 9.30
CA VAL A 17 -31.42 -26.46 9.28
C VAL A 17 -29.99 -26.61 8.72
N LEU A 18 -29.27 -27.69 9.05
CA LEU A 18 -27.94 -27.97 8.50
C LEU A 18 -27.99 -28.28 7.00
N LEU A 19 -28.99 -29.05 6.55
CA LEU A 19 -29.25 -29.36 5.14
C LEU A 19 -29.68 -28.12 4.34
N LEU A 20 -30.49 -27.24 4.93
CA LEU A 20 -30.85 -25.95 4.35
C LEU A 20 -29.63 -25.01 4.28
N MET A 21 -28.78 -24.97 5.30
CA MET A 21 -27.52 -24.22 5.27
C MET A 21 -26.54 -24.75 4.21
N LEU A 22 -26.49 -26.06 3.98
CA LEU A 22 -25.71 -26.67 2.91
C LEU A 22 -26.31 -26.38 1.52
N ALA A 23 -27.64 -26.30 1.40
CA ALA A 23 -28.35 -25.96 0.17
C ALA A 23 -28.33 -24.44 -0.15
N THR A 24 -28.08 -23.58 0.85
CA THR A 24 -27.93 -22.13 0.68
C THR A 24 -26.49 -21.66 0.88
N LEU A 25 -25.49 -22.54 0.78
CA LEU A 25 -24.14 -22.08 0.56
C LEU A 25 -24.18 -21.24 -0.72
N PRO A 26 -23.88 -19.94 -0.68
CA PRO A 26 -23.80 -19.18 -1.90
C PRO A 26 -22.76 -19.89 -2.77
N GLN A 27 -23.18 -20.41 -3.93
CA GLN A 27 -22.30 -20.93 -4.97
C GLN A 27 -21.41 -19.81 -5.59
N ALA A 28 -21.22 -18.72 -4.86
CA ALA A 28 -20.39 -17.58 -5.22
C ALA A 28 -18.89 -17.86 -5.01
N PHE A 29 -18.49 -19.10 -4.75
CA PHE A 29 -17.16 -19.56 -5.12
C PHE A 29 -17.23 -20.06 -6.55
N ALA A 30 -16.96 -19.16 -7.51
CA ALA A 30 -16.55 -19.59 -8.84
C ALA A 30 -15.34 -20.50 -8.65
N GLN A 31 -15.55 -21.82 -8.69
CA GLN A 31 -14.45 -22.76 -8.57
C GLN A 31 -13.55 -22.52 -9.79
N ARG A 32 -12.25 -22.32 -9.57
CA ARG A 32 -11.31 -21.89 -10.62
C ARG A 32 -11.23 -22.87 -11.80
N ASN A 33 -11.73 -24.09 -11.62
CA ASN A 33 -11.82 -25.19 -12.56
C ASN A 33 -13.19 -25.31 -13.28
N VAL A 34 -14.10 -24.34 -13.12
CA VAL A 34 -15.36 -24.27 -13.88
C VAL A 34 -15.11 -23.51 -15.18
N CYS A 35 -15.50 -24.10 -16.31
CA CYS A 35 -15.37 -23.45 -17.61
C CYS A 35 -16.42 -22.35 -17.79
N ASN A 36 -16.00 -21.14 -18.16
CA ASN A 36 -16.93 -20.03 -18.38
C ASN A 36 -17.85 -20.22 -19.59
N GLU A 37 -17.46 -21.04 -20.57
CA GLU A 37 -18.23 -21.25 -21.82
C GLU A 37 -19.33 -22.31 -21.66
N CYS A 38 -18.98 -23.48 -21.12
CA CYS A 38 -19.89 -24.63 -21.06
C CYS A 38 -20.26 -25.06 -19.63
N GLN A 39 -19.74 -24.37 -18.60
CA GLN A 39 -20.00 -24.65 -17.18
C GLN A 39 -19.52 -26.03 -16.68
N ALA A 40 -18.72 -26.74 -17.48
CA ALA A 40 -18.12 -28.00 -17.08
C ALA A 40 -17.13 -27.82 -15.92
N VAL A 41 -17.20 -28.72 -14.93
CA VAL A 41 -16.23 -28.84 -13.84
C VAL A 41 -15.06 -29.71 -14.29
N ASN A 42 -13.84 -29.19 -14.15
CA ASN A 42 -12.60 -29.83 -14.60
C ASN A 42 -11.71 -30.23 -13.41
N GLU A 43 -10.64 -30.98 -13.66
CA GLU A 43 -9.61 -31.20 -12.63
C GLU A 43 -8.96 -29.87 -12.21
N ALA A 44 -8.49 -29.80 -10.97
CA ALA A 44 -7.95 -28.55 -10.41
C ALA A 44 -6.69 -28.07 -11.15
N ASP A 45 -5.90 -28.97 -11.71
CA ASP A 45 -4.69 -28.67 -12.49
C ASP A 45 -4.94 -28.68 -14.01
N ALA A 46 -6.19 -28.84 -14.46
CA ALA A 46 -6.52 -28.78 -15.87
C ALA A 46 -6.17 -27.41 -16.46
N ILE A 47 -5.56 -27.42 -17.65
CA ILE A 47 -5.22 -26.20 -18.40
C ILE A 47 -6.39 -25.76 -19.30
N ARG A 48 -7.07 -26.73 -19.89
CA ARG A 48 -8.22 -26.55 -20.80
C ARG A 48 -9.42 -27.33 -20.31
N CYS A 49 -10.61 -26.85 -20.67
CA CYS A 49 -11.84 -27.55 -20.39
C CYS A 49 -11.89 -28.90 -21.10
N LYS A 50 -12.32 -29.95 -20.40
CA LYS A 50 -12.47 -31.31 -20.93
C LYS A 50 -13.55 -31.43 -22.03
N ASP A 51 -14.57 -30.56 -21.99
CA ASP A 51 -15.73 -30.66 -22.89
C ASP A 51 -15.60 -29.74 -24.12
N CYS A 52 -15.12 -28.50 -23.96
CA CYS A 52 -15.05 -27.51 -25.05
C CYS A 52 -13.64 -27.00 -25.37
N LEU A 53 -12.60 -27.52 -24.70
CA LEU A 53 -11.19 -27.15 -24.88
C LEU A 53 -10.82 -25.68 -24.62
N THR A 54 -11.76 -24.87 -24.11
CA THR A 54 -11.48 -23.48 -23.72
C THR A 54 -10.42 -23.44 -22.61
N PRO A 55 -9.39 -22.58 -22.71
CA PRO A 55 -8.42 -22.38 -21.64
C PRO A 55 -9.09 -21.92 -20.35
N LEU A 56 -8.81 -22.58 -19.23
CA LEU A 56 -9.45 -22.29 -17.95
C LEU A 56 -8.79 -21.09 -17.22
N ASN A 57 -7.51 -20.83 -17.52
CA ASN A 57 -6.71 -19.85 -16.80
C ASN A 57 -5.66 -19.20 -17.70
N LYS A 58 -6.12 -18.49 -18.75
CA LYS A 58 -5.26 -17.80 -19.71
C LYS A 58 -4.75 -16.48 -19.14
N CYS A 59 -3.44 -16.27 -19.21
CA CYS A 59 -2.83 -14.99 -18.87
C CYS A 59 -3.05 -13.96 -19.99
N LEU A 60 -3.69 -12.84 -19.68
CA LEU A 60 -3.94 -11.76 -20.65
C LEU A 60 -2.70 -10.89 -20.94
N ASP A 61 -1.62 -11.02 -20.16
CA ASP A 61 -0.39 -10.26 -20.39
C ASP A 61 0.59 -10.95 -21.36
N CYS A 62 0.54 -12.29 -21.45
CA CYS A 62 1.54 -13.07 -22.22
C CYS A 62 1.00 -14.33 -22.89
N ASP A 63 -0.34 -14.44 -22.96
CA ASP A 63 -1.11 -15.53 -23.58
C ASP A 63 -0.86 -16.95 -23.04
N THR A 64 -0.07 -17.08 -21.98
CA THR A 64 0.24 -18.39 -21.40
C THR A 64 -1.01 -18.98 -20.76
N GLU A 65 -1.38 -20.19 -21.17
CA GLU A 65 -2.42 -20.99 -20.52
C GLU A 65 -1.82 -21.67 -19.29
N ASN A 66 -2.49 -21.53 -18.15
CA ASN A 66 -2.03 -22.04 -16.87
C ASN A 66 -2.99 -23.13 -16.36
N PRO A 67 -2.53 -24.03 -15.49
CA PRO A 67 -3.42 -24.87 -14.69
C PRO A 67 -4.44 -24.00 -13.93
N ALA A 68 -5.68 -24.49 -13.83
CA ALA A 68 -6.79 -23.78 -13.20
C ALA A 68 -6.52 -23.37 -11.74
N ASN A 69 -5.75 -24.17 -11.00
CA ASN A 69 -5.40 -23.93 -9.60
C ASN A 69 -4.36 -22.82 -9.39
N LEU A 70 -3.64 -22.36 -10.42
CA LEU A 70 -2.60 -21.34 -10.25
C LEU A 70 -3.18 -19.94 -10.02
N ASP A 71 -2.62 -19.23 -9.04
CA ASP A 71 -2.91 -17.82 -8.76
C ASP A 71 -2.02 -16.85 -9.56
N TYR A 72 -0.88 -17.31 -10.04
CA TYR A 72 0.10 -16.51 -10.78
C TYR A 72 0.54 -17.24 -12.05
N CYS A 73 0.74 -16.48 -13.12
CA CYS A 73 1.17 -17.02 -14.40
C CYS A 73 2.56 -17.66 -14.27
N SER A 74 2.70 -18.88 -14.78
CA SER A 74 3.96 -19.65 -14.77
C SER A 74 5.07 -18.98 -15.57
N LYS A 75 4.74 -18.14 -16.56
CA LYS A 75 5.69 -17.43 -17.43
C LYS A 75 6.03 -16.04 -16.91
N CYS A 76 5.03 -15.16 -16.77
CA CYS A 76 5.27 -13.74 -16.46
C CYS A 76 5.05 -13.36 -14.98
N ASN A 77 4.54 -14.29 -14.16
CA ASN A 77 4.17 -14.07 -12.75
C ASN A 77 3.09 -13.01 -12.53
N ALA A 78 2.29 -12.68 -13.55
CA ALA A 78 1.13 -11.80 -13.37
C ALA A 78 0.03 -12.54 -12.57
N PRO A 79 -0.71 -11.84 -11.70
CA PRO A 79 -1.83 -12.44 -10.98
C PRO A 79 -2.95 -12.84 -11.94
N LEU A 80 -3.42 -14.08 -11.83
CA LEU A 80 -4.40 -14.66 -12.74
C LEU A 80 -5.85 -14.43 -12.29
N ALA A 81 -6.07 -14.07 -11.03
CA ALA A 81 -7.42 -13.86 -10.50
C ALA A 81 -8.18 -12.76 -11.24
N GLU A 82 -7.55 -11.60 -11.44
CA GLU A 82 -8.13 -10.50 -12.23
C GLU A 82 -8.32 -10.91 -13.70
N MET A 83 -7.35 -11.63 -14.27
CA MET A 83 -7.39 -12.09 -15.66
C MET A 83 -8.53 -13.09 -15.91
N ARG A 84 -8.90 -13.92 -14.94
CA ARG A 84 -10.08 -14.81 -15.04
C ARG A 84 -11.38 -14.03 -15.11
N VAL A 85 -11.50 -12.93 -14.36
CA VAL A 85 -12.67 -12.03 -14.42
C VAL A 85 -12.69 -11.31 -15.77
N LEU A 86 -11.59 -10.69 -16.15
CA LEU A 86 -11.48 -9.99 -17.43
C LEU A 86 -11.70 -10.93 -18.62
N GLY A 87 -11.20 -12.17 -18.56
CA GLY A 87 -11.37 -13.16 -19.62
C GLY A 87 -12.82 -13.61 -19.84
N SER A 88 -13.76 -13.30 -18.93
CA SER A 88 -15.20 -13.51 -19.15
C SER A 88 -15.87 -12.40 -19.96
N ILE A 89 -15.13 -11.33 -20.27
CA ILE A 89 -15.57 -10.17 -21.04
C ILE A 89 -14.89 -10.25 -22.41
N ASP A 90 -15.68 -10.06 -23.47
CA ASP A 90 -15.17 -10.08 -24.83
C ASP A 90 -14.05 -9.04 -25.02
N GLU A 91 -13.09 -9.37 -25.90
CA GLU A 91 -11.87 -8.59 -26.07
C GLU A 91 -12.14 -7.17 -26.55
N GLN A 92 -13.07 -6.98 -27.49
CA GLN A 92 -13.44 -5.68 -28.01
C GLN A 92 -13.98 -4.77 -26.88
N THR A 93 -14.90 -5.28 -26.06
CA THR A 93 -15.42 -4.53 -24.91
C THR A 93 -14.33 -4.19 -23.91
N ARG A 94 -13.39 -5.12 -23.63
CA ARG A 94 -12.25 -4.83 -22.74
C ARG A 94 -11.38 -3.70 -23.25
N GLU A 95 -11.13 -3.66 -24.55
CA GLU A 95 -10.32 -2.62 -25.20
C GLU A 95 -11.03 -1.28 -25.23
N ASP A 96 -12.29 -1.26 -25.68
CA ASP A 96 -13.10 -0.04 -25.79
C ASP A 96 -13.29 0.63 -24.42
N LEU A 97 -13.51 -0.17 -23.38
CA LEU A 97 -13.67 0.31 -22.00
C LEU A 97 -12.34 0.39 -21.22
N LYS A 98 -11.22 -0.02 -21.83
CA LYS A 98 -9.89 -0.03 -21.21
C LYS A 98 -9.85 -0.75 -19.87
N LEU A 99 -10.55 -1.89 -19.75
CA LEU A 99 -10.66 -2.64 -18.51
C LEU A 99 -9.29 -3.18 -18.07
N GLY A 100 -8.92 -2.91 -16.82
CA GLY A 100 -7.61 -3.27 -16.26
C GLY A 100 -6.43 -2.39 -16.74
N GLN A 101 -6.69 -1.35 -17.53
CA GLN A 101 -5.63 -0.50 -18.12
C GLN A 101 -5.43 0.85 -17.41
N SER A 102 -6.21 1.14 -16.35
CA SER A 102 -5.99 2.37 -15.57
C SER A 102 -4.63 2.31 -14.87
N ASP A 103 -3.98 3.47 -14.70
CA ASP A 103 -2.68 3.56 -13.99
C ASP A 103 -2.73 2.89 -12.61
N ARG A 104 -3.89 2.97 -11.94
CA ARG A 104 -4.14 2.31 -10.67
C ARG A 104 -4.17 0.79 -10.81
N ALA A 105 -4.95 0.25 -11.75
CA ALA A 105 -5.04 -1.20 -11.97
C ALA A 105 -3.67 -1.81 -12.34
N VAL A 106 -2.93 -1.13 -13.24
CA VAL A 106 -1.58 -1.54 -13.60
C VAL A 106 -0.64 -1.56 -12.40
N THR A 107 -0.73 -0.55 -11.52
CA THR A 107 0.09 -0.48 -10.31
C THR A 107 -0.29 -1.55 -9.28
N GLU A 108 -1.59 -1.82 -9.08
CA GLU A 108 -2.08 -2.86 -8.18
C GLU A 108 -1.65 -4.26 -8.65
N LYS A 109 -1.75 -4.54 -9.96
CA LYS A 109 -1.24 -5.77 -10.57
C LYS A 109 0.25 -5.98 -10.31
N GLU A 110 1.07 -4.94 -10.48
CA GLU A 110 2.51 -5.02 -10.22
C GLU A 110 2.81 -5.22 -8.73
N LEU A 111 2.07 -4.58 -7.82
CA LEU A 111 2.20 -4.82 -6.39
C LEU A 111 1.89 -6.28 -6.00
N MET A 112 0.84 -6.88 -6.59
CA MET A 112 0.51 -8.30 -6.37
C MET A 112 1.60 -9.23 -6.88
N LYS A 113 2.18 -8.92 -8.05
CA LYS A 113 3.31 -9.66 -8.60
C LYS A 113 4.55 -9.55 -7.71
N ILE A 114 4.88 -8.35 -7.23
CA ILE A 114 6.00 -8.16 -6.30
C ILE A 114 5.78 -8.95 -5.01
N ALA A 115 4.57 -8.94 -4.43
CA ALA A 115 4.27 -9.71 -3.22
C ALA A 115 4.55 -11.21 -3.42
N TYR A 116 4.07 -11.79 -4.51
CA TYR A 116 4.36 -13.19 -4.86
C TYR A 116 5.85 -13.45 -5.06
N LEU A 117 6.56 -12.56 -5.75
CA LEU A 117 7.99 -12.72 -5.99
C LEU A 117 8.81 -12.59 -4.70
N LEU A 118 8.39 -11.80 -3.71
CA LEU A 118 9.05 -11.74 -2.41
C LEU A 118 8.97 -13.07 -1.66
N GLU A 119 7.88 -13.83 -1.82
CA GLU A 119 7.74 -15.16 -1.24
C GLU A 119 8.55 -16.22 -1.98
N LYS A 120 8.56 -16.17 -3.32
CA LYS A 120 9.17 -17.22 -4.15
C LYS A 120 10.64 -16.99 -4.48
N LYS A 121 11.09 -15.74 -4.44
CA LYS A 121 12.42 -15.29 -4.86
C LYS A 121 13.03 -14.35 -3.82
N PRO A 122 13.28 -14.84 -2.58
CA PRO A 122 13.78 -14.01 -1.49
C PRO A 122 15.14 -13.38 -1.80
N GLU A 123 15.94 -13.96 -2.69
CA GLU A 123 17.21 -13.40 -3.16
C GLU A 123 17.05 -12.06 -3.91
N GLN A 124 15.85 -11.75 -4.41
CA GLN A 124 15.55 -10.50 -5.11
C GLN A 124 14.92 -9.43 -4.21
N SER A 125 14.78 -9.71 -2.91
CA SER A 125 14.01 -8.90 -1.97
C SER A 125 14.45 -7.44 -1.93
N GLU A 126 15.75 -7.15 -2.00
CA GLU A 126 16.25 -5.77 -1.98
C GLU A 126 15.67 -4.95 -3.14
N LYS A 127 15.78 -5.48 -4.37
CA LYS A 127 15.25 -4.84 -5.58
C LYS A 127 13.73 -4.71 -5.51
N LEU A 128 13.05 -5.79 -5.12
CA LEU A 128 11.59 -5.87 -5.11
C LEU A 128 10.96 -4.94 -4.07
N ILE A 129 11.49 -4.90 -2.84
CA ILE A 129 11.01 -3.98 -1.79
C ILE A 129 11.23 -2.53 -2.23
N TYR A 130 12.40 -2.21 -2.80
CA TYR A 130 12.66 -0.86 -3.33
C TYR A 130 11.67 -0.46 -4.43
N GLN A 131 11.34 -1.38 -5.35
CA GLN A 131 10.32 -1.15 -6.38
C GLN A 131 8.94 -0.96 -5.76
N ARG A 132 8.54 -1.82 -4.82
CA ARG A 132 7.26 -1.74 -4.09
C ARG A 132 7.08 -0.40 -3.41
N SER A 133 8.09 0.09 -2.69
CA SER A 133 8.02 1.38 -1.99
C SER A 133 7.77 2.55 -2.97
N LYS A 134 8.44 2.55 -4.13
CA LYS A 134 8.19 3.56 -5.17
C LYS A 134 6.79 3.48 -5.78
N LEU A 135 6.21 2.28 -5.87
CA LEU A 135 4.82 2.13 -6.32
C LEU A 135 3.85 2.68 -5.27
N PHE A 136 4.08 2.44 -3.97
CA PHE A 136 3.28 3.07 -2.92
C PHE A 136 3.34 4.59 -2.94
N ASN A 137 4.51 5.17 -3.26
CA ASN A 137 4.66 6.61 -3.47
C ASN A 137 3.76 7.12 -4.62
N ARG A 138 3.78 6.42 -5.77
CA ARG A 138 2.94 6.76 -6.93
C ARG A 138 1.46 6.68 -6.61
N MET A 139 1.05 5.75 -5.72
CA MET A 139 -0.34 5.62 -5.27
C MET A 139 -0.70 6.58 -4.13
N GLU A 140 0.25 7.41 -3.67
CA GLU A 140 0.08 8.30 -2.51
C GLU A 140 -0.29 7.55 -1.21
N PHE A 141 0.10 6.28 -1.10
CA PHE A 141 -0.11 5.47 0.10
C PHE A 141 1.02 5.71 1.10
N HIS A 142 1.05 6.91 1.70
CA HIS A 142 2.16 7.38 2.53
C HIS A 142 2.52 6.44 3.70
N SER A 143 1.52 5.82 4.34
CA SER A 143 1.77 4.84 5.40
C SER A 143 2.46 3.58 4.88
N ARG A 144 1.91 2.97 3.82
CA ARG A 144 2.50 1.77 3.20
C ARG A 144 3.88 2.05 2.60
N GLU A 145 4.08 3.23 2.04
CA GLU A 145 5.37 3.70 1.56
C GLU A 145 6.38 3.75 2.72
N ALA A 146 6.05 4.43 3.81
CA ALA A 146 6.92 4.55 4.98
C ALA A 146 7.27 3.17 5.56
N GLU A 147 6.28 2.31 5.79
CA GLU A 147 6.53 0.94 6.28
C GLU A 147 7.43 0.14 5.33
N SER A 148 7.23 0.26 4.01
CA SER A 148 8.04 -0.43 3.02
C SER A 148 9.49 0.09 3.01
N TRP A 149 9.72 1.38 3.26
CA TRP A 149 11.07 1.93 3.43
C TRP A 149 11.71 1.53 4.76
N ARG A 150 10.94 1.45 5.86
CA ARG A 150 11.43 0.90 7.14
C ARG A 150 11.88 -0.55 6.97
N GLU A 151 11.05 -1.39 6.34
CA GLU A 151 11.41 -2.78 6.03
C GLU A 151 12.70 -2.85 5.19
N PHE A 152 12.82 -2.00 4.17
CA PHE A 152 14.03 -1.94 3.34
C PHE A 152 15.29 -1.63 4.17
N LEU A 153 15.23 -0.58 5.00
CA LEU A 153 16.37 -0.15 5.81
C LEU A 153 16.72 -1.16 6.92
N GLN A 154 15.72 -1.87 7.45
CA GLN A 154 15.92 -2.94 8.42
C GLN A 154 16.58 -4.18 7.80
N LYS A 155 16.09 -4.61 6.63
CA LYS A 155 16.59 -5.84 5.97
C LYS A 155 17.90 -5.62 5.23
N PHE A 156 18.15 -4.41 4.71
CA PHE A 156 19.32 -4.09 3.89
C PHE A 156 20.07 -2.86 4.44
N PRO A 157 20.57 -2.92 5.69
CA PRO A 157 21.21 -1.77 6.34
C PRO A 157 22.49 -1.30 5.64
N ASP A 158 23.11 -2.15 4.83
CA ASP A 158 24.35 -1.88 4.08
C ASP A 158 24.11 -1.64 2.58
N SER A 159 22.85 -1.55 2.14
CA SER A 159 22.51 -1.29 0.74
C SER A 159 23.14 0.04 0.26
N PRO A 160 23.68 0.09 -0.97
CA PRO A 160 24.12 1.35 -1.57
C PRO A 160 22.97 2.36 -1.73
N LYS A 161 21.70 1.92 -1.63
CA LYS A 161 20.50 2.76 -1.72
C LYS A 161 20.04 3.29 -0.36
N LYS A 162 20.72 2.98 0.75
CA LYS A 162 20.36 3.38 2.12
C LYS A 162 20.08 4.88 2.24
N SER A 163 20.96 5.72 1.72
CA SER A 163 20.82 7.18 1.80
C SER A 163 19.58 7.66 1.04
N SER A 164 19.33 7.16 -0.17
CA SER A 164 18.11 7.47 -0.93
C SER A 164 16.85 6.98 -0.19
N ALA A 165 16.89 5.76 0.35
CA ALA A 165 15.77 5.18 1.09
C ALA A 165 15.43 5.99 2.35
N LYS A 166 16.43 6.51 3.06
CA LYS A 166 16.20 7.43 4.19
C LYS A 166 15.54 8.75 3.77
N ILE A 167 15.95 9.32 2.63
CA ILE A 167 15.31 10.52 2.08
C ILE A 167 13.84 10.25 1.74
N PHE A 168 13.56 9.13 1.07
CA PHE A 168 12.18 8.75 0.74
C PHE A 168 11.35 8.42 1.98
N LEU A 169 11.92 7.73 2.97
CA LEU A 169 11.27 7.46 4.25
C LEU A 169 10.87 8.77 4.94
N ALA A 170 11.79 9.73 5.05
CA ALA A 170 11.51 11.03 5.65
C ALA A 170 10.35 11.75 4.97
N GLU A 171 10.32 11.74 3.64
CA GLU A 171 9.24 12.37 2.87
C GLU A 171 7.90 11.64 3.03
N ALA A 172 7.90 10.30 3.01
CA ALA A 172 6.71 9.49 3.25
C ALA A 172 6.13 9.72 4.65
N LEU A 173 6.98 9.71 5.68
CA LEU A 173 6.61 9.97 7.07
C LEU A 173 6.05 11.38 7.25
N ARG A 174 6.67 12.39 6.64
CA ARG A 174 6.14 13.76 6.66
C ARG A 174 4.75 13.85 6.03
N LYS A 175 4.53 13.20 4.88
CA LYS A 175 3.21 13.17 4.24
C LYS A 175 2.19 12.40 5.05
N TRP A 176 2.57 11.29 5.69
CA TRP A 176 1.70 10.55 6.58
C TRP A 176 1.34 11.36 7.84
N ALA A 177 2.32 12.05 8.43
CA ALA A 177 2.11 12.95 9.55
C ALA A 177 1.08 14.04 9.25
N TYR A 178 1.12 14.59 8.02
CA TYR A 178 0.12 15.57 7.59
C TYR A 178 -1.31 15.00 7.63
N LEU A 179 -1.51 13.72 7.31
CA LEU A 179 -2.82 13.06 7.42
C LEU A 179 -3.29 12.94 8.88
N PHE A 180 -2.40 12.66 9.83
CA PHE A 180 -2.72 12.66 11.25
C PHE A 180 -3.04 14.07 11.76
N TYR A 181 -2.27 15.07 11.33
CA TYR A 181 -2.52 16.47 11.65
C TYR A 181 -3.90 16.93 11.16
N GLN A 182 -4.31 16.54 9.94
CA GLN A 182 -5.66 16.81 9.42
C GLN A 182 -6.76 16.21 10.31
N GLN A 183 -6.50 15.04 10.91
CA GLN A 183 -7.38 14.36 11.86
C GLN A 183 -7.30 14.92 13.28
N LYS A 184 -6.49 15.96 13.51
CA LYS A 184 -6.22 16.54 14.84
C LYS A 184 -5.48 15.61 15.81
N ASP A 185 -4.95 14.49 15.30
CA ASP A 185 -4.06 13.61 16.06
C ASP A 185 -2.63 14.19 16.04
N MET A 186 -2.41 15.15 16.93
CA MET A 186 -1.13 15.87 17.03
C MET A 186 0.00 14.97 17.54
N GLU A 187 -0.31 13.94 18.33
CA GLU A 187 0.67 13.02 18.91
C GLU A 187 1.24 12.08 17.84
N SER A 188 0.36 11.42 17.07
CA SER A 188 0.78 10.57 15.96
C SER A 188 1.49 11.38 14.87
N ALA A 189 0.99 12.58 14.56
CA ALA A 189 1.63 13.47 13.60
C ALA A 189 3.05 13.84 14.02
N LEU A 190 3.23 14.26 15.28
CA LEU A 190 4.55 14.62 15.79
C LEU A 190 5.49 13.41 15.82
N THR A 191 5.01 12.23 16.21
CA THR A 191 5.80 11.00 16.21
C THR A 191 6.39 10.71 14.83
N MET A 192 5.57 10.77 13.78
CA MET A 192 6.03 10.56 12.40
C MET A 192 7.00 11.65 11.93
N LEU A 193 6.81 12.91 12.33
CA LEU A 193 7.71 14.01 11.97
C LEU A 193 9.07 13.91 12.64
N LEU A 194 9.11 13.47 13.90
CA LEU A 194 10.37 13.25 14.62
C LEU A 194 11.18 12.13 13.96
N GLU A 195 10.53 11.03 13.59
CA GLU A 195 11.20 9.98 12.82
C GLU A 195 11.65 10.48 11.43
N ALA A 196 10.86 11.35 10.78
CA ALA A 196 11.23 11.91 9.49
C ALA A 196 12.52 12.74 9.55
N VAL A 197 12.70 13.55 10.59
CA VAL A 197 13.90 14.39 10.75
C VAL A 197 15.10 13.58 11.25
N GLU A 198 14.89 12.46 11.93
CA GLU A 198 15.96 11.48 12.22
C GLU A 198 16.44 10.77 10.95
N ALA A 199 15.51 10.40 10.05
CA ALA A 199 15.83 9.78 8.78
C ALA A 199 16.55 10.75 7.83
N ASN A 200 16.07 12.00 7.73
CA ASN A 200 16.69 13.06 6.96
C ASN A 200 16.66 14.40 7.74
N PRO A 201 17.76 14.74 8.44
CA PRO A 201 17.87 16.00 9.17
C PRO A 201 17.72 17.25 8.29
N MET A 202 17.87 17.13 6.97
CA MET A 202 17.73 18.22 6.00
C MET A 202 16.33 18.33 5.39
N ASN A 203 15.34 17.61 5.91
CA ASN A 203 13.95 17.77 5.52
C ASN A 203 13.34 19.02 6.19
N ALA A 204 13.44 20.16 5.51
CA ALA A 204 12.95 21.45 6.01
C ALA A 204 11.43 21.43 6.30
N GLU A 205 10.63 20.77 5.44
CA GLU A 205 9.19 20.67 5.63
C GLU A 205 8.81 19.84 6.85
N ALA A 206 9.51 18.74 7.14
CA ALA A 206 9.27 17.93 8.34
C ALA A 206 9.54 18.74 9.62
N TRP A 207 10.67 19.46 9.67
CA TRP A 207 10.94 20.40 10.76
C TRP A 207 9.88 21.50 10.88
N GLY A 208 9.44 22.06 9.75
CA GLY A 208 8.40 23.08 9.72
C GLY A 208 7.05 22.60 10.26
N TRP A 209 6.64 21.37 9.91
CA TRP A 209 5.44 20.75 10.45
C TRP A 209 5.57 20.43 11.94
N ALA A 210 6.73 19.95 12.40
CA ALA A 210 6.98 19.73 13.82
C ALA A 210 6.89 21.04 14.61
N GLY A 211 7.52 22.11 14.10
CA GLY A 211 7.45 23.45 14.68
C GLY A 211 6.02 23.98 14.77
N ARG A 212 5.20 23.70 13.74
CA ARG A 212 3.78 24.06 13.74
C ARG A 212 3.00 23.34 14.84
N ILE A 213 3.15 22.03 14.95
CA ILE A 213 2.47 21.24 15.99
C ILE A 213 2.91 21.68 17.38
N TYR A 214 4.21 21.91 17.60
CA TYR A 214 4.70 22.45 18.87
C TYR A 214 4.10 23.81 19.21
N ASN A 215 3.97 24.71 18.23
CA ASN A 215 3.36 26.02 18.45
C ASN A 215 1.87 25.91 18.80
N GLU A 216 1.11 25.11 18.04
CA GLU A 216 -0.33 24.88 18.26
C GLU A 216 -0.60 24.17 19.60
N THR A 217 0.33 23.37 20.11
CA THR A 217 0.25 22.71 21.43
C THR A 217 0.86 23.51 22.58
N GLY A 218 1.25 24.77 22.33
CA GLY A 218 1.77 25.69 23.35
C GLY A 218 3.24 25.50 23.73
N LYS A 219 3.94 24.55 23.10
CA LYS A 219 5.36 24.25 23.29
C LYS A 219 6.23 25.21 22.46
N LYS A 220 6.21 26.50 22.83
CA LYS A 220 6.80 27.58 22.03
C LYS A 220 8.32 27.48 21.85
N LYS A 221 9.03 26.96 22.84
CA LYS A 221 10.50 26.82 22.78
C LYS A 221 10.87 25.79 21.72
N GLU A 222 10.26 24.62 21.80
CA GLU A 222 10.44 23.50 20.86
C GLU A 222 9.99 23.89 19.45
N ALA A 223 8.93 24.70 19.33
CA ALA A 223 8.52 25.26 18.05
C ALA A 223 9.61 26.14 17.43
N GLY A 224 10.21 27.03 18.23
CA GLY A 224 11.33 27.87 17.82
C GLY A 224 12.53 27.07 17.35
N ASP A 225 12.93 26.07 18.14
CA ASP A 225 14.05 25.17 17.81
C ASP A 225 13.80 24.41 16.49
N ALA A 226 12.59 23.87 16.31
CA ALA A 226 12.21 23.17 15.10
C ALA A 226 12.16 24.09 13.86
N TYR A 227 11.61 25.29 13.98
CA TYR A 227 11.62 26.25 12.87
C TYR A 227 13.04 26.75 12.54
N LEU A 228 13.93 26.85 13.54
CA LEU A 228 15.32 27.17 13.29
C LEU A 228 16.01 26.05 12.52
N LYS A 229 15.78 24.78 12.87
CA LYS A 229 16.25 23.61 12.10
C LYS A 229 15.70 23.58 10.68
N ALA A 230 14.43 23.94 10.49
CA ALA A 230 13.83 24.08 9.17
C ALA A 230 14.54 25.16 8.33
N LEU A 231 14.90 26.29 8.94
CA LEU A 231 15.62 27.38 8.30
C LEU A 231 17.11 27.05 8.06
N GLU A 232 17.76 26.28 8.93
CA GLU A 232 19.09 25.72 8.68
C GLU A 232 19.09 24.83 7.42
N ALA A 233 18.03 24.04 7.24
CA ALA A 233 17.84 23.20 6.06
C ALA A 233 17.49 23.99 4.79
N ARG A 234 16.86 25.16 4.95
CA ARG A 234 16.53 26.06 3.84
C ARG A 234 16.74 27.52 4.24
N PRO A 235 17.98 28.02 4.19
CA PRO A 235 18.27 29.41 4.55
C PRO A 235 17.47 30.40 3.70
N GLY A 236 17.02 31.50 4.31
CA GLY A 236 16.25 32.55 3.66
C GLY A 236 14.77 32.22 3.38
N ASP A 237 14.24 31.08 3.86
CA ASP A 237 12.80 30.77 3.73
C ASP A 237 11.96 31.78 4.53
N GLN A 238 11.16 32.57 3.82
CA GLN A 238 10.35 33.64 4.40
C GLN A 238 9.29 33.11 5.38
N SER A 239 8.79 31.90 5.17
CA SER A 239 7.76 31.30 6.01
C SER A 239 8.33 30.94 7.38
N PHE A 240 9.48 30.26 7.43
CA PHE A 240 10.14 29.92 8.69
C PHE A 240 10.60 31.17 9.44
N MET A 241 11.18 32.16 8.74
CA MET A 241 11.53 33.44 9.36
C MET A 241 10.32 34.21 9.88
N HIS A 242 9.15 34.09 9.24
CA HIS A 242 7.91 34.66 9.75
C HIS A 242 7.51 34.00 11.08
N PHE A 243 7.48 32.66 11.14
CA PHE A 243 7.14 31.94 12.38
C PHE A 243 8.14 32.20 13.51
N LEU A 244 9.45 32.23 13.22
CA LEU A 244 10.49 32.56 14.20
C LEU A 244 10.31 33.98 14.77
N ARG A 245 9.98 34.96 13.93
CA ARG A 245 9.67 36.33 14.38
C ARG A 245 8.43 36.39 15.26
N GLN A 246 7.36 35.66 14.92
CA GLN A 246 6.18 35.57 15.78
C GLN A 246 6.50 34.99 17.16
N LEU A 247 7.41 34.01 17.22
CA LEU A 247 7.89 33.39 18.45
C LEU A 247 8.98 34.20 19.16
N ARG A 248 9.42 35.33 18.59
CA ARG A 248 10.53 36.17 19.08
C ARG A 248 11.86 35.40 19.22
N VAL A 249 12.08 34.44 18.34
CA VAL A 249 13.36 33.72 18.23
C VAL A 249 14.31 34.56 17.38
N ASP A 250 15.52 34.79 17.89
CA ASP A 250 16.55 35.47 17.11
C ASP A 250 17.01 34.59 15.93
N ILE A 251 17.10 35.19 14.75
CA ILE A 251 17.46 34.50 13.52
C ILE A 251 18.92 34.83 13.21
N PRO A 252 19.84 33.84 13.25
CA PRO A 252 21.24 34.06 12.89
C PRO A 252 21.39 34.69 11.50
N ASP A 253 22.28 35.67 11.35
CA ASP A 253 22.41 36.45 10.10
C ASP A 253 22.69 35.58 8.87
N HIS A 254 23.48 34.52 9.03
CA HIS A 254 23.81 33.59 7.96
C HIS A 254 22.61 32.77 7.45
N LEU A 255 21.53 32.68 8.23
CA LEU A 255 20.29 32.00 7.84
C LEU A 255 19.24 32.92 7.23
N ARG A 256 19.44 34.26 7.27
CA ARG A 256 18.45 35.24 6.79
C ARG A 256 18.37 35.33 5.26
N LYS A 257 19.36 34.80 4.55
CA LYS A 257 19.45 34.82 3.08
C LYS A 257 19.63 33.39 2.55
N PRO A 258 19.19 33.11 1.32
CA PRO A 258 19.50 31.85 0.66
C PRO A 258 21.01 31.60 0.63
N ALA A 259 21.41 30.34 0.82
CA ALA A 259 22.79 29.95 0.62
C ALA A 259 23.22 30.30 -0.82
N ALA A 260 24.44 30.84 -0.98
CA ALA A 260 25.00 31.07 -2.31
C ALA A 260 25.12 29.72 -3.05
N LYS A 261 24.67 29.70 -4.31
CA LYS A 261 24.77 28.52 -5.18
C LYS A 261 26.21 28.26 -5.60
#